data_AF-A0A7M4DGA7-F1
#
_entry.id   AF-A0A7M4DGA7-F1
#
_cell.length_a   1.000
_cell.length_b   1.000
_cell.length_c   1.000
_cell.angle_alpha   90.00
_cell.angle_beta   90.00
_cell.angle_gamma   90.00
#
_symmetry.space_group_name_H-M   'P 1'
#
loop_
_entity.id
_entity.type
_entity.pdbx_description
1 polymer ?
#
loop_
_entity_poly.entity_id
_entity_poly.type
_entity_poly.pdbx_seq_one_letter_code
_entity_poly.pdbx_strand_id
1 'polypeptide(L)'
;MATNLLAGVLEAQTRNSLLAGDELIGAAFALVEVMRTRKAIALPSDSVGDRILGAALILEPTLPLADRSYRFDGCSVLIVAGHISGEASVSARAKSVRALGAVHVEAALLGQWADPIEGCDAVRIISSDRHLRAVVG
;
A
#
# COMPACT_ATOMS: atom_id res chain seq x y z
N MET A 1 20.86 -3.24 -16.01
CA MET A 1 21.67 -2.31 -15.20
C MET A 1 21.20 -2.47 -13.77
N ALA A 2 22.06 -2.95 -12.86
CA ALA A 2 21.72 -2.98 -11.44
C ALA A 2 21.77 -1.55 -10.92
N THR A 3 20.64 -0.85 -11.00
CA THR A 3 20.40 0.38 -10.27
C THR A 3 20.78 0.11 -8.81
N ASN A 4 21.70 0.91 -8.27
CA ASN A 4 22.24 0.70 -6.93
C ASN A 4 21.07 0.56 -5.93
N LEU A 5 20.84 -0.64 -5.39
CA LEU A 5 19.73 -0.94 -4.49
C LEU A 5 19.66 0.04 -3.32
N LEU A 6 20.83 0.48 -2.82
CA LEU A 6 20.92 1.48 -1.76
C LEU A 6 20.34 2.82 -2.21
N ALA A 7 20.64 3.27 -3.43
CA ALA A 7 20.09 4.51 -3.98
C ALA A 7 18.56 4.42 -4.12
N GLY A 8 18.04 3.29 -4.60
CA GLY A 8 16.59 3.06 -4.71
C GLY A 8 15.91 3.07 -3.33
N VAL A 9 16.49 2.43 -2.32
CA VAL A 9 15.97 2.45 -0.93
C VAL A 9 15.97 3.88 -0.37
N LEU A 10 17.05 4.63 -0.53
CA LEU A 10 17.16 6.00 -0.04
C LEU A 10 16.15 6.94 -0.70
N GLU A 11 15.93 6.79 -2.00
CA GLU A 11 14.91 7.54 -2.73
C GLU A 11 13.51 7.24 -2.20
N ALA A 12 13.16 5.96 -2.05
CA ALA A 12 11.87 5.54 -1.51
C ALA A 12 11.65 6.10 -0.09
N GLN A 13 12.65 6.01 0.79
CA GLN A 13 12.60 6.55 2.15
C GLN A 13 12.42 8.08 2.17
N THR A 14 13.11 8.79 1.27
CA THR A 14 12.99 10.25 1.14
C THR A 14 11.58 10.64 0.72
N ARG A 15 11.05 10.02 -0.34
CA ARG A 15 9.69 10.30 -0.81
C ARG A 15 8.63 9.95 0.25
N ASN A 16 8.81 8.83 0.96
CA ASN A 16 7.93 8.42 2.07
C ASN A 16 7.94 9.39 3.26
N SER A 17 9.10 9.96 3.57
CA SER A 17 9.24 10.95 4.64
C SER A 17 8.51 12.26 4.30
N LEU A 18 8.44 12.61 3.02
CA LEU A 18 7.75 13.81 2.53
C LEU A 18 6.23 13.67 2.47
N LEU A 19 5.69 12.46 2.56
CA LEU A 19 4.25 12.22 2.53
C LEU A 19 3.57 12.88 3.73
N ALA A 20 3.01 14.07 3.57
CA ALA A 20 2.32 14.81 4.63
C ALA A 20 1.27 15.76 4.03
N GLY A 21 0.39 16.29 4.89
CA GLY A 21 -0.63 17.27 4.48
C GLY A 21 -1.48 16.76 3.32
N ASP A 22 -1.63 17.59 2.28
CA ASP A 22 -2.46 17.31 1.11
C ASP A 22 -2.04 16.04 0.35
N GLU A 23 -0.74 15.69 0.33
CA GLU A 23 -0.29 14.47 -0.35
C GLU A 23 -0.75 13.21 0.37
N LEU A 24 -0.71 13.23 1.71
CA LEU A 24 -1.22 12.14 2.54
C LEU A 24 -2.75 12.02 2.41
N ILE A 25 -3.44 13.16 2.38
CA ILE A 25 -4.89 13.21 2.17
C ILE A 25 -5.26 12.65 0.79
N GLY A 26 -4.53 13.02 -0.27
CA GLY A 26 -4.74 12.49 -1.61
C GLY A 26 -4.54 10.97 -1.70
N ALA A 27 -3.47 10.45 -1.09
CA ALA A 27 -3.24 9.01 -1.00
C ALA A 27 -4.35 8.29 -0.22
N ALA A 28 -4.84 8.90 0.87
CA ALA A 28 -5.94 8.38 1.66
C ALA A 28 -7.26 8.33 0.87
N PHE A 29 -7.60 9.39 0.13
CA PHE A 29 -8.76 9.40 -0.77
C PHE A 29 -8.66 8.30 -1.83
N ALA A 30 -7.52 8.16 -2.50
CA ALA A 30 -7.31 7.10 -3.49
C ALA A 30 -7.49 5.71 -2.87
N LEU A 31 -6.99 5.49 -1.65
CA LEU A 31 -7.17 4.24 -0.92
C LEU A 31 -8.65 3.98 -0.58
N VAL A 32 -9.38 4.98 -0.09
CA VAL A 32 -10.82 4.87 0.20
C VAL A 32 -11.59 4.44 -1.05
N GLU A 33 -11.31 5.05 -2.21
CA GLU A 33 -11.97 4.69 -3.46
C GLU A 33 -11.68 3.25 -3.89
N VAL A 34 -10.42 2.79 -3.75
CA VAL A 34 -10.08 1.38 -3.98
C VAL A 34 -10.89 0.47 -3.04
N MET A 35 -10.94 0.79 -1.75
CA MET A 35 -11.65 0.02 -0.73
C MET A 35 -13.18 0.04 -0.91
N ARG A 36 -13.77 1.11 -1.46
CA ARG A 36 -15.22 1.15 -1.75
C ARG A 36 -15.63 0.15 -2.82
N THR A 37 -14.76 -0.08 -3.80
CA THR A 37 -15.01 -1.04 -4.89
C THR A 37 -14.66 -2.49 -4.50
N ARG A 38 -14.02 -2.71 -3.35
CA ARG A 38 -13.49 -4.00 -2.93
C ARG A 38 -13.88 -4.34 -1.50
N LYS A 39 -14.58 -5.45 -1.32
CA LYS A 39 -14.81 -6.02 0.02
C LYS A 39 -13.53 -6.69 0.53
N ALA A 40 -12.55 -5.88 0.92
CA ALA A 40 -11.28 -6.33 1.48
C ALA A 40 -11.04 -5.71 2.86
N ILE A 41 -10.18 -6.33 3.66
CA ILE A 41 -9.66 -5.78 4.91
C ILE A 41 -8.32 -5.12 4.61
N ALA A 42 -8.13 -3.87 4.98
CA ALA A 42 -6.88 -3.18 4.77
C ALA A 42 -5.86 -3.51 5.86
N LEU A 43 -4.60 -3.72 5.46
CA LEU A 43 -3.50 -4.09 6.35
C LEU A 43 -2.22 -3.31 5.98
N PRO A 44 -1.61 -2.57 6.92
CA PRO A 44 -0.37 -1.85 6.64
C PRO A 44 0.83 -2.80 6.55
N SER A 45 1.66 -2.59 5.52
CA SER A 45 2.95 -3.28 5.36
C SER A 45 4.08 -2.60 6.15
N ASP A 46 4.08 -1.26 6.16
CA ASP A 46 5.11 -0.40 6.74
C ASP A 46 4.49 0.82 7.46
N SER A 47 5.33 1.66 8.06
CA SER A 47 4.89 2.86 8.80
C SER A 47 4.24 3.91 7.90
N VAL A 48 4.47 3.86 6.59
CA VAL A 48 3.83 4.77 5.63
C VAL A 48 2.41 4.28 5.34
N GLY A 49 2.24 2.97 5.16
CA GLY A 49 0.94 2.32 5.10
C GLY A 49 0.10 2.60 6.34
N ASP A 50 0.71 2.57 7.55
CA ASP A 50 0.03 2.97 8.79
C ASP A 50 -0.49 4.41 8.72
N ARG A 51 0.33 5.35 8.22
CA ARG A 51 -0.06 6.76 8.08
C ARG A 51 -1.17 6.96 7.05
N ILE A 52 -1.08 6.29 5.90
CA ILE A 52 -2.11 6.35 4.84
C ILE A 52 -3.43 5.79 5.39
N LEU A 53 -3.40 4.66 6.08
CA LEU A 53 -4.60 4.08 6.70
C LEU A 53 -5.18 4.97 7.79
N GLY A 54 -4.32 5.54 8.65
CA GLY A 54 -4.76 6.50 9.66
C GLY A 54 -5.47 7.70 9.06
N ALA A 55 -4.94 8.26 7.96
CA ALA A 55 -5.59 9.34 7.24
C ALA A 55 -6.89 8.90 6.55
N ALA A 56 -6.93 7.69 5.97
CA ALA A 56 -8.12 7.14 5.34
C ALA A 56 -9.26 6.92 6.35
N LEU A 57 -8.96 6.52 7.59
CA LEU A 57 -9.95 6.35 8.65
C LEU A 57 -10.61 7.66 9.10
N ILE A 58 -9.90 8.79 8.98
CA ILE A 58 -10.49 10.10 9.24
C ILE A 58 -11.56 10.42 8.19
N LEU A 59 -11.33 10.00 6.94
CA LEU A 59 -12.26 10.23 5.82
C LEU A 59 -13.42 9.22 5.80
N GLU A 60 -13.14 7.95 6.11
CA GLU A 60 -14.10 6.84 6.12
C GLU A 60 -13.90 5.99 7.39
N PRO A 61 -14.53 6.36 8.52
CA PRO A 61 -14.35 5.69 9.81
C PRO A 61 -14.79 4.22 9.85
N THR A 62 -15.57 3.79 8.86
CA THR A 62 -16.08 2.41 8.76
C THR A 62 -15.18 1.48 7.94
N LEU A 63 -14.01 1.97 7.49
CA LEU A 63 -13.06 1.18 6.73
C LEU A 63 -12.68 -0.11 7.48
N PRO A 64 -12.87 -1.29 6.86
CA PRO A 64 -12.44 -2.55 7.46
C PRO A 64 -10.91 -2.60 7.47
N LEU A 65 -10.33 -2.65 8.66
CA LEU A 65 -8.90 -2.69 8.90
C LEU A 65 -8.54 -3.81 9.88
N ALA A 66 -7.33 -4.32 9.76
CA ALA A 66 -6.78 -5.30 10.67
C ALA A 66 -5.36 -4.91 11.08
N ASP A 67 -4.96 -5.37 12.26
CA ASP A 67 -3.55 -5.42 12.62
C ASP A 67 -2.90 -6.73 12.15
N ARG A 68 -1.60 -6.85 12.38
CA ARG A 68 -0.76 -7.94 11.87
C ARG A 68 -1.02 -9.30 12.53
N SER A 69 -1.76 -9.34 13.64
CA SER A 69 -2.10 -10.57 14.37
C SER A 69 -3.46 -11.15 14.00
N TYR A 70 -4.25 -10.44 13.19
CA TYR A 70 -5.58 -10.86 12.79
C TYR A 70 -5.55 -12.15 11.94
N ARG A 71 -6.54 -13.02 12.14
CA ARG A 71 -6.77 -14.18 11.26
C ARG A 71 -7.61 -13.75 10.07
N PHE A 72 -7.19 -14.06 8.86
CA PHE A 72 -7.85 -13.64 7.62
C PHE A 72 -8.67 -14.75 6.96
N ASP A 73 -9.11 -15.75 7.72
CA ASP A 73 -9.83 -16.92 7.20
C ASP A 73 -11.01 -16.50 6.30
N GLY A 74 -10.93 -16.83 5.01
CA GLY A 74 -11.98 -16.52 4.03
C GLY A 74 -12.04 -15.06 3.57
N CYS A 75 -11.12 -14.20 4.02
CA CYS A 75 -11.16 -12.76 3.76
C CYS A 75 -10.31 -12.38 2.53
N SER A 76 -10.71 -11.31 1.84
CA SER A 76 -9.83 -10.60 0.92
C SER A 76 -9.04 -9.55 1.69
N VAL A 77 -7.75 -9.38 1.40
CA VAL A 77 -6.87 -8.43 2.10
C VAL A 77 -6.23 -7.48 1.10
N LEU A 78 -6.21 -6.20 1.44
CA LEU A 78 -5.49 -5.17 0.71
C LEU A 78 -4.30 -4.70 1.54
N ILE A 79 -3.10 -5.09 1.12
CA ILE A 79 -1.84 -4.66 1.76
C ILE A 79 -1.53 -3.24 1.33
N VAL A 80 -1.40 -2.30 2.27
CA VAL A 80 -1.10 -0.90 1.98
C VAL A 80 0.36 -0.62 2.32
N ALA A 81 1.11 -0.06 1.36
CA ALA A 81 2.51 0.30 1.55
C ALA A 81 2.83 1.67 0.93
N GLY A 82 3.90 2.29 1.42
CA GLY A 82 4.46 3.49 0.82
C GLY A 82 5.16 3.21 -0.52
N HIS A 83 6.04 4.13 -0.92
CA HIS A 83 7.00 3.85 -1.98
C HIS A 83 7.93 2.73 -1.54
N ILE A 84 8.17 1.79 -2.45
CA ILE A 84 9.06 0.66 -2.26
C ILE A 84 10.14 0.66 -3.33
N SER A 85 11.35 0.20 -2.98
CA SER A 85 12.47 0.00 -3.90
C SER A 85 12.64 -1.45 -4.35
N GLY A 86 11.76 -2.32 -3.87
CA GLY A 86 11.76 -3.76 -4.09
C GLY A 86 10.55 -4.39 -3.41
N GLU A 87 10.08 -5.52 -3.94
CA GLU A 87 8.83 -6.14 -3.51
C GLU A 87 8.92 -6.94 -2.20
N ALA A 88 10.14 -7.18 -1.69
CA ALA A 88 10.39 -8.17 -0.66
C ALA A 88 9.52 -8.01 0.60
N SER A 89 9.29 -6.78 1.07
CA SER A 89 8.44 -6.52 2.24
C SER A 89 6.97 -6.85 1.98
N VAL A 90 6.46 -6.47 0.81
CA VAL A 90 5.07 -6.72 0.40
C VAL A 90 4.86 -8.20 0.09
N SER A 91 5.80 -8.85 -0.60
CA SER A 91 5.78 -10.29 -0.87
C SER A 91 5.80 -11.11 0.42
N ALA A 92 6.70 -10.78 1.36
CA ALA A 92 6.72 -11.43 2.67
C ALA A 92 5.39 -11.25 3.41
N ARG A 93 4.82 -10.04 3.36
CA ARG A 93 3.51 -9.74 3.97
C ARG A 93 2.39 -10.56 3.31
N ALA A 94 2.37 -10.65 1.98
CA ALA A 94 1.38 -11.40 1.23
C ALA A 94 1.41 -12.89 1.59
N LYS A 95 2.61 -13.48 1.69
CA LYS A 95 2.80 -14.86 2.14
C LYS A 95 2.27 -15.06 3.56
N SER A 96 2.57 -14.16 4.50
CA SER A 96 2.05 -14.24 5.87
C SER A 96 0.53 -14.14 5.93
N VAL A 97 -0.07 -13.21 5.18
CA VAL A 97 -1.52 -12.99 5.16
C VAL A 97 -2.25 -14.20 4.57
N ARG A 98 -1.72 -14.82 3.52
CA ARG A 98 -2.25 -16.09 2.99
C ARG A 98 -2.15 -17.22 4.01
N ALA A 99 -1.01 -17.34 4.71
CA ALA A 99 -0.85 -18.34 5.77
C ALA A 99 -1.83 -18.14 6.94
N LEU A 100 -2.33 -16.92 7.11
CA LEU A 100 -3.38 -16.58 8.09
C LEU A 100 -4.81 -16.76 7.56
N GLY A 101 -4.98 -17.32 6.36
CA GLY A 101 -6.28 -17.76 5.83
C GLY A 101 -6.91 -16.86 4.76
N ALA A 102 -6.22 -15.80 4.33
CA ALA A 102 -6.73 -14.92 3.27
C ALA A 102 -6.89 -15.66 1.94
N VAL A 103 -8.02 -15.45 1.27
CA VAL A 103 -8.34 -16.06 -0.02
C VAL A 103 -7.90 -15.22 -1.21
N HIS A 104 -7.89 -13.89 -1.03
CA HIS A 104 -7.40 -12.93 -2.02
C HIS A 104 -6.48 -11.93 -1.33
N VAL A 105 -5.37 -11.60 -1.98
CA VAL A 105 -4.38 -10.65 -1.47
C VAL A 105 -4.01 -9.68 -2.58
N GLU A 106 -4.43 -8.42 -2.45
CA GLU A 106 -4.03 -7.33 -3.34
C GLU A 106 -3.03 -6.41 -2.61
N ALA A 107 -2.23 -5.65 -3.35
CA ALA A 107 -1.39 -4.59 -2.80
C ALA A 107 -1.83 -3.21 -3.32
N ALA A 108 -1.87 -2.21 -2.46
CA ALA A 108 -2.01 -0.80 -2.78
C ALA A 108 -0.71 -0.08 -2.41
N LEU A 109 0.03 0.37 -3.42
CA LEU A 109 1.35 0.98 -3.29
C LEU A 109 1.27 2.45 -3.61
N LEU A 110 1.91 3.28 -2.79
CA LEU A 110 2.07 4.69 -3.10
C LEU A 110 3.00 4.86 -4.31
N GLY A 111 2.59 5.67 -5.28
CA GLY A 111 3.48 6.17 -6.34
C GLY A 111 3.47 5.40 -7.64
N GLN A 112 4.52 4.64 -7.93
CA GLN A 112 4.66 3.87 -9.16
C GLN A 112 5.23 2.50 -8.87
N TRP A 113 4.67 1.50 -9.54
CA TRP A 113 5.13 0.12 -9.53
C TRP A 113 4.60 -0.57 -10.79
N ALA A 114 5.47 -1.27 -11.52
CA ALA A 114 5.12 -1.86 -12.80
C ALA A 114 5.08 -3.39 -12.76
N ASP A 115 5.82 -4.01 -11.83
CA ASP A 115 6.04 -5.44 -11.82
C ASP A 115 4.99 -6.18 -10.95
N PRO A 116 4.64 -7.43 -11.27
CA PRO A 116 3.86 -8.25 -10.35
C PRO A 116 4.65 -8.49 -9.06
N ILE A 117 3.96 -8.54 -7.92
CA ILE A 117 4.56 -8.87 -6.61
C ILE A 117 4.21 -10.31 -6.25
N GLU A 118 5.21 -11.13 -5.95
CA GLU A 118 5.00 -12.51 -5.54
C GLU A 118 4.04 -12.61 -4.34
N GLY A 119 3.00 -13.46 -4.46
CA GLY A 119 2.00 -13.68 -3.42
C GLY A 119 0.78 -12.74 -3.49
N CYS A 120 0.87 -11.64 -4.23
CA CYS A 120 -0.26 -10.76 -4.52
C CYS A 120 -0.99 -11.19 -5.80
N ASP A 121 -2.32 -11.19 -5.77
CA ASP A 121 -3.20 -11.44 -6.93
C ASP A 121 -3.27 -10.21 -7.85
N ALA A 122 -3.12 -9.01 -7.29
CA ALA A 122 -3.06 -7.76 -8.04
C ALA A 122 -2.26 -6.70 -7.28
N VAL A 123 -1.68 -5.76 -8.03
CA VAL A 123 -1.02 -4.57 -7.51
C VAL A 123 -1.74 -3.34 -8.03
N ARG A 124 -1.99 -2.38 -7.15
CA ARG A 124 -2.64 -1.11 -7.43
C ARG A 124 -1.76 0.02 -7.00
N ILE A 125 -1.84 1.08 -7.78
CA ILE A 125 -1.20 2.33 -7.46
C ILE A 125 -2.20 3.23 -6.77
N ILE A 126 -1.85 3.71 -5.59
CA ILE A 126 -2.50 4.84 -4.95
C ILE A 126 -1.58 6.05 -5.10
N SER A 127 -2.14 7.18 -5.49
CA SER A 127 -1.36 8.41 -5.75
C SER A 127 -2.13 9.62 -5.24
N SER A 128 -1.38 10.70 -4.99
CA SER A 128 -1.94 12.05 -4.88
C SER A 128 -1.94 12.74 -6.24
N ASP A 129 -2.75 13.79 -6.41
CA ASP A 129 -2.77 14.63 -7.63
C ASP A 129 -1.39 15.17 -8.02
N ARG A 130 -0.51 15.39 -7.04
CA ARG A 130 0.87 15.85 -7.28
C ARG A 130 1.75 14.74 -7.86
N HIS A 131 1.53 13.50 -7.45
CA HIS A 131 2.23 12.33 -7.99
C HIS A 131 1.83 12.07 -9.45
N LEU A 132 0.55 12.25 -9.79
CA LEU A 132 0.09 12.16 -11.18
C LEU A 132 0.74 13.25 -12.08
N ARG A 133 0.94 14.46 -11.55
CA ARG A 133 1.60 15.56 -12.30
C ARG A 133 3.11 15.38 -12.48
N ALA A 134 3.81 14.79 -11.51
CA ALA A 134 5.26 14.55 -11.59
C ALA A 134 5.67 13.43 -12.57
N VAL A 135 4.71 12.60 -13.00
CA VAL A 135 4.93 11.47 -13.93
C VAL A 135 4.70 11.85 -15.39
N VAL A 136 3.98 12.95 -15.64
CA VAL A 136 3.62 13.45 -16.98
C VAL A 136 4.50 14.65 -17.38
N GLY A 137 5.46 15.04 -16.53
CA GLY A 137 6.39 16.16 -16.74
C GLY A 137 7.73 15.73 -17.29
#